data_AF-X0YW28-F1
#
_entry.id   AF-X0YW28-F1
#
_cell.length_a   1.000
_cell.length_b   1.000
_cell.length_c   1.000
_cell.angle_alpha   90.00
_cell.angle_beta   90.00
_cell.angle_gamma   90.00
#
_symmetry.space_group_name_H-M   'P 1'
#
loop_
_entity.id
_entity.type
_entity.pdbx_description
1 polymer ?
#
loop_
_entity_poly.entity_id
_entity_poly.type
_entity_poly.pdbx_seq_one_letter_code
_entity_poly.pdbx_strand_id
1 'polypeptide(L)' 'DVTDKATRNERIYQAVRIHHYTLREVGDHVGLLYSTISVIAKCVHETMKS' A
#
# COMPACT_ATOMS: atom_id res chain seq x y z
N ASP A 1 15.19 -8.81 2.34
CA ASP A 1 15.48 -7.37 2.25
C ASP A 1 14.30 -6.59 2.82
N VAL A 2 14.51 -5.78 3.86
CA VAL A 2 13.43 -5.06 4.57
C VAL A 2 13.09 -3.74 3.87
N THR A 3 14.06 -3.17 3.16
CA THR A 3 13.95 -1.92 2.41
C THR A 3 12.97 -2.04 1.25
N ASP A 4 13.06 -3.13 0.48
CA ASP A 4 12.17 -3.38 -0.66
C ASP A 4 10.69 -3.45 -0.23
N LYS A 5 10.43 -4.09 0.92
CA LYS A 5 9.08 -4.18 1.50
C LYS A 5 8.55 -2.81 1.94
N ALA A 6 9.38 -1.99 2.59
CA ALA A 6 8.99 -0.66 3.05
C ALA A 6 8.66 0.25 1.85
N THR A 7 9.53 0.27 0.83
CA THR A 7 9.31 1.04 -0.40
C THR A 7 8.06 0.58 -1.15
N ARG A 8 7.81 -0.74 -1.25
CA ARG A 8 6.59 -1.25 -1.87
C ARG A 8 5.34 -0.80 -1.10
N ASN A 9 5.39 -0.85 0.23
CA ASN A 9 4.27 -0.45 1.07
C ASN A 9 3.95 1.05 0.93
N GLU A 10 4.97 1.91 0.86
CA GLU A 10 4.81 3.34 0.63
C GLU A 10 4.19 3.62 -0.75
N ARG A 11 4.67 2.94 -1.80
CA ARG A 11 4.09 3.04 -3.14
C ARG A 11 2.62 2.61 -3.19
N ILE A 12 2.27 1.52 -2.49
CA ILE A 12 0.88 1.08 -2.34
C ILE A 12 0.04 2.15 -1.65
N TYR A 13 0.55 2.75 -0.57
CA TYR A 13 -0.12 3.83 0.14
C TYR A 13 -0.34 5.06 -0.77
N GLN A 14 0.70 5.48 -1.51
CA GLN A 14 0.60 6.59 -2.45
C GLN A 14 -0.41 6.32 -3.57
N ALA A 15 -0.40 5.12 -4.15
CA ALA A 15 -1.35 4.73 -5.19
C ALA A 15 -2.80 4.86 -4.71
N VAL A 16 -3.10 4.42 -3.49
CA VAL A 16 -4.45 4.46 -2.93
C VAL A 16 -4.85 5.86 -2.45
N ARG A 17 -3.93 6.61 -1.84
CA ARG A 17 -4.24 7.88 -1.16
C ARG A 17 -4.00 9.13 -1.98
N ILE A 18 -2.96 9.14 -2.81
CA ILE A 18 -2.57 10.28 -3.64
C ILE A 18 -3.19 10.16 -5.03
N HIS A 19 -3.10 8.97 -5.61
CA HIS A 19 -3.61 8.71 -6.96
C HIS A 19 -5.05 8.19 -6.98
N HIS A 20 -5.66 7.97 -5.80
CA HIS A 20 -7.04 7.51 -5.64
C HIS A 20 -7.38 6.20 -6.39
N TYR A 21 -6.38 5.35 -6.66
CA TYR A 21 -6.64 4.02 -7.21
C TYR A 21 -7.40 3.17 -6.20
N THR A 22 -8.26 2.29 -6.72
CA THR A 22 -8.97 1.35 -5.86
C THR A 22 -8.01 0.30 -5.30
N LEU A 23 -8.31 -0.23 -4.11
CA LEU A 23 -7.52 -1.30 -3.50
C LEU A 23 -7.43 -2.54 -4.42
N ARG A 24 -8.47 -2.76 -5.24
CA ARG A 24 -8.53 -3.84 -6.21
C ARG A 24 -7.53 -3.63 -7.34
N GLU A 25 -7.54 -2.47 -8.00
CA GLU A 25 -6.59 -2.16 -9.08
C GLU A 25 -5.14 -2.23 -8.63
N VAL A 26 -4.84 -1.70 -7.44
CA VAL A 26 -3.50 -1.77 -6.87
C VAL A 26 -3.11 -3.22 -6.55
N GLY A 27 -4.05 -4.01 -6.01
CA GLY A 27 -3.85 -5.43 -5.74
C GLY A 27 -3.59 -6.26 -7.00
N ASP A 28 -4.41 -6.07 -8.04
CA ASP A 28 -4.25 -6.71 -9.35
C ASP A 28 -2.89 -6.33 -9.98
N HIS A 29 -2.47 -5.07 -9.88
CA HIS A 29 -1.19 -4.61 -10.44
C HIS A 29 0.04 -5.20 -9.74
N VAL A 30 0.00 -5.29 -8.41
CA VAL A 30 1.16 -5.79 -7.61
C VAL A 30 1.07 -7.28 -7.27
N GLY A 31 0.02 -7.97 -7.75
CA GLY A 31 -0.22 -9.40 -7.48
C GLY A 31 -0.55 -9.70 -6.02
N LEU A 32 -1.20 -8.78 -5.30
CA LEU A 32 -1.59 -8.94 -3.90
C LEU A 32 -3.10 -8.89 -3.73
N LEU A 33 -3.60 -9.58 -2.71
CA LEU A 33 -5.02 -9.54 -2.36
C LEU A 33 -5.42 -8.15 -1.82
N TYR A 34 -6.67 -7.76 -2.08
CA TYR A 34 -7.23 -6.48 -1.60
C TYR A 34 -7.06 -6.31 -0.08
N SER A 35 -7.24 -7.38 0.70
CA SER A 35 -7.07 -7.37 2.16
C SER A 35 -5.65 -7.01 2.57
N THR A 36 -4.65 -7.50 1.82
CA THR A 36 -3.24 -7.18 2.05
C THR A 36 -2.95 -5.71 1.75
N ILE A 37 -3.49 -5.19 0.64
CA ILE A 37 -3.37 -3.76 0.28
C ILE A 37 -3.98 -2.88 1.37
N SER A 38 -5.17 -3.23 1.88
CA SER A 38 -5.82 -2.47 2.95
C SER A 38 -5.00 -2.43 4.22
N VAL A 39 -4.41 -3.55 4.64
CA VAL A 39 -3.54 -3.63 5.84
C VAL A 39 -2.28 -2.80 5.64
N ILE A 40 -1.65 -2.88 4.47
CA ILE A 40 -0.44 -2.11 4.13
C ILE A 40 -0.75 -0.61 4.19
N ALA A 41 -1.83 -0.17 3.53
CA ALA A 41 -2.21 1.24 3.51
C ALA A 41 -2.52 1.77 4.91
N LYS A 42 -3.14 0.96 5.77
CA LYS A 42 -3.38 1.33 7.18
C LYS A 42 -2.08 1.42 7.98
N CYS A 43 -1.22 0.41 7.88
CA CYS A 43 0.05 0.36 8.61
C CYS A 43 0.95 1.56 8.25
N VAL A 44 1.11 1.87 6.96
CA VAL A 44 1.89 3.03 6.51
C VAL A 44 1.26 4.33 7.00
N HIS A 45 -0.08 4.45 6.96
CA HIS A 45 -0.77 5.64 7.48
C HIS A 45 -0.50 5.88 8.98
N GLU A 46 -0.49 4.82 9.79
CA GLU A 46 -0.22 4.88 11.22
C GLU A 46 1.26 5.24 11.50
N THR A 47 2.19 4.68 10.72
CA THR A 47 3.62 5.04 10.81
C THR A 47 3.88 6.49 10.42
N MET A 48 3.22 7.04 9.40
CA MET A 48 3.40 8.43 8.97
C MET A 48 2.75 9.46 9.89
N LYS A 49 1.80 9.04 10.75
CA LYS A 49 1.16 9.91 11.74
C LYS A 49 1.87 9.96 13.09
N SER A 50 2.87 9.11 13.29
CA SER A 50 3.64 9.01 14.54
C SER A 50 4.95 9.81 14.46
#